data_AF-V8ANN9-F1
#
_entry.id   AF-V8ANN9-F1
#
_cell.length_a   1.000
_cell.length_b   1.000
_cell.length_c   1.000
_cell.angle_alpha   90.00
_cell.angle_beta   90.00
_cell.angle_gamma   90.00
#
_symmetry.space_group_name_H-M   'P 1'
#
loop_
_entity.id
_entity.type
_entity.pdbx_description
1 polymer ?
#
loop_
_entity_poly.entity_id
_entity_poly.type
_entity_poly.pdbx_seq_one_letter_code
_entity_poly.pdbx_strand_id
1 'polypeptide(L)'
;MDKKQEDFFTGIGLVVALVVVGIALPVVFQNIYVMMFGTLLVIFGICGWGIELDKIQDRGYTNIFLGLGFILLGTLFIVPFPNIFTKIFFLITLLIGVFGFISGMMKFFAFKKETESSKTINSEVKNKNRLTSVIGSIVTLTGFFANIFTILAFFMAK
;
A
#
# COMPACT_ATOMS: atom_id res chain seq x y z
N MET A 1 7.27 -1.94 27.20
CA MET A 1 7.63 -1.87 25.77
C MET A 1 8.03 -0.43 25.49
N ASP A 2 8.87 -0.17 24.49
CA ASP A 2 9.26 1.22 24.18
C ASP A 2 8.05 1.96 23.59
N LYS A 3 7.78 3.22 23.97
CA LYS A 3 6.59 3.98 23.49
C LYS A 3 6.47 3.97 21.95
N LYS A 4 7.62 4.08 21.27
CA LYS A 4 7.71 3.99 19.80
C LYS A 4 7.29 2.64 19.22
N GLN A 5 7.51 1.54 19.95
CA GLN A 5 7.05 0.21 19.52
C GLN A 5 5.53 0.09 19.67
N GLU A 6 4.95 0.57 20.77
CA GLU A 6 3.50 0.56 20.99
C GLU A 6 2.75 1.37 19.92
N ASP A 7 3.27 2.55 19.58
CA ASP A 7 2.73 3.39 18.51
C ASP A 7 2.81 2.70 17.14
N PHE A 8 3.93 2.03 16.85
CA PHE A 8 4.11 1.26 15.60
C PHE A 8 3.15 0.07 15.52
N PHE A 9 3.01 -0.74 16.57
CA PHE A 9 2.09 -1.88 16.57
C PHE A 9 0.62 -1.44 16.44
N THR A 10 0.25 -0.31 17.06
CA THR A 10 -1.09 0.28 16.92
C THR A 10 -1.33 0.74 15.48
N GLY A 11 -0.34 1.39 14.86
CA GLY A 11 -0.40 1.80 13.46
C GLY A 11 -0.55 0.62 12.49
N ILE A 12 0.22 -0.46 12.69
CA ILE A 12 0.08 -1.69 11.89
C ILE A 12 -1.31 -2.31 12.07
N GLY A 13 -1.80 -2.39 13.30
CA GLY A 13 -3.12 -2.97 13.59
C GLY A 13 -4.23 -2.26 12.81
N LEU A 14 -4.19 -0.93 12.78
CA LEU A 14 -5.12 -0.12 12.00
C LEU A 14 -4.97 -0.36 10.49
N VAL A 15 -3.74 -0.40 9.98
CA VAL A 15 -3.46 -0.67 8.56
C VAL A 15 -4.04 -2.01 8.12
N VAL A 16 -3.78 -3.08 8.89
CA VAL A 16 -4.28 -4.42 8.57
C VAL A 16 -5.80 -4.45 8.61
N ALA A 17 -6.43 -3.81 9.60
CA ALA A 17 -7.88 -3.72 9.68
C ALA A 17 -8.48 -3.01 8.44
N LEU A 18 -7.90 -1.88 8.03
CA LEU A 18 -8.34 -1.14 6.84
C LEU A 18 -8.23 -1.98 5.57
N VAL A 19 -7.10 -2.68 5.37
CA VAL A 19 -6.91 -3.53 4.18
C VAL A 19 -7.88 -4.71 4.18
N VAL A 20 -8.02 -5.43 5.30
CA VAL A 20 -8.91 -6.60 5.38
C VAL A 20 -10.37 -6.21 5.16
N VAL A 21 -10.85 -5.15 5.82
CA VAL A 21 -12.22 -4.64 5.65
C VAL A 21 -12.42 -4.13 4.23
N GLY A 22 -11.44 -3.41 3.67
CA GLY A 22 -11.50 -2.88 2.32
C GLY A 22 -11.59 -3.97 1.24
N ILE A 23 -10.97 -5.13 1.45
CA ILE A 23 -11.12 -6.30 0.56
C ILE A 23 -12.48 -6.99 0.76
N ALA A 24 -12.90 -7.18 2.02
CA ALA A 24 -14.09 -7.96 2.34
C ALA A 24 -15.40 -7.27 1.90
N LEU A 25 -15.47 -5.94 2.05
CA LEU A 25 -16.67 -5.15 1.73
C LEU A 25 -17.18 -5.37 0.28
N PRO A 26 -16.36 -5.15 -0.77
CA PRO A 26 -16.78 -5.40 -2.15
C PRO A 26 -17.25 -6.84 -2.39
N VAL A 27 -16.62 -7.83 -1.76
CA VAL A 27 -16.93 -9.26 -1.93
C VAL A 27 -18.29 -9.60 -1.33
N VAL A 28 -18.60 -9.07 -0.15
CA VAL A 28 -19.85 -9.36 0.56
C VAL A 28 -21.05 -8.65 -0.06
N PHE A 29 -20.90 -7.39 -0.45
CA PHE A 29 -22.04 -6.56 -0.87
C PHE A 29 -22.20 -6.42 -2.38
N GLN A 30 -21.17 -6.75 -3.18
CA GLN A 30 -21.19 -6.75 -4.65
C GLN A 30 -21.79 -5.48 -5.29
N ASN A 31 -21.56 -4.33 -4.65
CA ASN A 31 -22.12 -3.04 -5.06
C ASN A 31 -21.01 -2.08 -5.47
N ILE A 32 -21.21 -1.30 -6.55
CA ILE A 32 -20.21 -0.38 -7.07
C ILE A 32 -19.77 0.68 -6.04
N TYR A 33 -20.70 1.24 -5.26
CA TYR A 33 -20.38 2.23 -4.23
C TYR A 33 -19.59 1.61 -3.08
N VAL A 34 -19.94 0.37 -2.71
CA VAL A 34 -19.23 -0.37 -1.66
C VAL A 34 -17.84 -0.80 -2.15
N MET A 35 -17.70 -1.14 -3.42
CA MET A 35 -16.40 -1.37 -4.05
C MET A 35 -15.55 -0.11 -3.99
N MET A 36 -16.11 1.05 -4.39
CA MET A 36 -15.39 2.32 -4.34
C MET A 36 -14.89 2.65 -2.94
N PHE A 37 -15.76 2.48 -1.94
CA PHE A 37 -15.40 2.69 -0.55
C PHE A 37 -14.35 1.68 -0.06
N GLY A 38 -14.50 0.40 -0.39
CA GLY A 38 -13.54 -0.66 -0.04
C GLY A 38 -12.15 -0.39 -0.63
N THR A 39 -12.07 0.03 -1.88
CA THR A 39 -10.80 0.42 -2.51
C THR A 39 -10.18 1.63 -1.83
N LEU A 40 -10.97 2.65 -1.44
CA LEU A 40 -10.45 3.79 -0.67
C LEU A 40 -9.84 3.36 0.67
N LEU A 41 -10.49 2.44 1.40
CA LEU A 41 -9.93 1.88 2.65
C LEU A 41 -8.60 1.17 2.39
N VAL A 42 -8.50 0.40 1.30
CA VAL A 42 -7.24 -0.26 0.92
C VAL A 42 -6.17 0.75 0.53
N ILE A 43 -6.50 1.84 -0.17
CA ILE A 43 -5.55 2.93 -0.46
C ILE A 43 -4.99 3.49 0.84
N PHE A 44 -5.85 3.85 1.80
CA PHE A 44 -5.40 4.36 3.10
C PHE A 44 -4.55 3.34 3.85
N GLY A 45 -4.91 2.06 3.82
CA GLY A 45 -4.14 0.98 4.43
C GLY A 45 -2.75 0.83 3.82
N ILE A 46 -2.64 0.77 2.49
CA ILE A 46 -1.38 0.65 1.76
C ILE A 46 -0.49 1.87 2.03
N CYS A 47 -1.02 3.09 1.93
CA CYS A 47 -0.26 4.30 2.19
C CYS A 47 0.20 4.38 3.65
N GLY A 48 -0.67 4.06 4.60
CA GLY A 48 -0.36 4.00 6.02
C GLY A 48 0.74 2.99 6.33
N TRP A 49 0.73 1.83 5.65
CA TRP A 49 1.78 0.83 5.77
C TRP A 49 3.17 1.37 5.41
N GLY A 50 3.27 2.09 4.29
CA GLY A 50 4.54 2.70 3.87
C GLY A 50 5.09 3.68 4.90
N ILE A 51 4.22 4.50 5.48
CA ILE A 51 4.57 5.46 6.54
C ILE A 51 5.07 4.73 7.78
N GLU A 52 4.35 3.70 8.25
CA GLU A 52 4.76 2.93 9.43
C GLU A 52 6.10 2.20 9.20
N LEU A 53 6.35 1.68 8.00
CA LEU A 53 7.62 1.05 7.66
C LEU A 53 8.80 2.03 7.68
N ASP A 54 8.63 3.24 7.14
CA ASP A 54 9.69 4.24 7.15
C ASP A 54 9.98 4.81 8.55
N LYS A 55 9.03 4.75 9.50
CA LYS A 55 9.29 5.07 10.92
C LYS A 55 10.31 4.13 11.57
N ILE A 56 10.39 2.87 11.12
CA ILE A 56 11.41 1.93 11.62
C ILE A 56 12.73 2.17 10.91
N GLN A 57 12.68 2.23 9.59
CA GLN A 57 13.85 2.38 8.72
C GLN A 57 13.44 3.20 7.50
N ASP A 58 13.88 4.45 7.41
CA ASP A 58 13.63 5.33 6.27
C ASP A 58 14.33 4.80 5.01
N ARG A 59 13.63 3.92 4.29
CA ARG A 59 14.12 3.27 3.06
C ARG A 59 13.30 3.66 1.85
N GLY A 60 12.45 4.67 1.98
CA GLY A 60 11.56 5.11 0.91
C GLY A 60 10.33 4.23 0.74
N TYR A 61 9.95 3.45 1.75
CA TYR A 61 8.72 2.66 1.72
C TYR A 61 7.49 3.55 1.54
N THR A 62 7.44 4.71 2.18
CA THR A 62 6.36 5.70 2.02
C THR A 62 6.16 6.04 0.56
N ASN A 63 7.23 6.31 -0.19
CA ASN A 63 7.15 6.66 -1.61
C ASN A 63 6.68 5.47 -2.48
N ILE A 64 7.15 4.25 -2.17
CA ILE A 64 6.73 3.03 -2.87
C ILE A 64 5.22 2.82 -2.71
N PHE A 65 4.74 2.84 -1.46
CA PHE A 65 3.35 2.52 -1.14
C PHE A 65 2.39 3.66 -1.46
N LEU A 66 2.80 4.93 -1.36
CA LEU A 66 2.04 6.06 -1.92
C LEU A 66 1.90 5.92 -3.44
N GLY A 67 2.97 5.52 -4.13
CA GLY A 67 2.94 5.27 -5.56
C GLY A 67 1.88 4.23 -5.94
N LEU A 68 1.85 3.11 -5.23
CA LEU A 68 0.79 2.08 -5.38
C LEU A 68 -0.60 2.64 -5.07
N GLY A 69 -0.74 3.44 -4.01
CA GLY A 69 -2.00 4.09 -3.66
C GLY A 69 -2.54 5.00 -4.76
N PHE A 70 -1.69 5.81 -5.39
CA PHE A 70 -2.07 6.68 -6.51
C PHE A 70 -2.47 5.89 -7.76
N ILE A 71 -1.77 4.79 -8.06
CA ILE A 71 -2.16 3.89 -9.15
C ILE A 71 -3.55 3.32 -8.89
N LEU A 72 -3.80 2.81 -7.68
CA LEU A 72 -5.09 2.22 -7.31
C LEU A 72 -6.21 3.28 -7.33
N LEU A 73 -5.92 4.51 -6.90
CA LEU A 73 -6.85 5.64 -6.95
C LEU A 73 -7.25 5.97 -8.39
N GLY A 74 -6.29 6.02 -9.31
CA GLY A 74 -6.58 6.23 -10.73
C GLY A 74 -7.47 5.12 -11.29
N THR A 75 -7.11 3.86 -11.01
CA THR A 75 -7.86 2.68 -11.45
C THR A 75 -9.30 2.68 -10.90
N LEU A 76 -9.51 3.20 -9.69
CA LEU A 76 -10.82 3.27 -9.07
C LEU A 76 -11.83 4.13 -9.84
N PHE A 77 -11.38 5.24 -10.45
CA PHE A 77 -12.30 6.18 -11.13
C PHE A 77 -12.47 5.90 -12.62
N ILE A 78 -11.45 5.34 -13.29
CA ILE A 78 -11.52 5.08 -14.75
C ILE A 78 -12.53 3.98 -15.09
N VAL A 79 -12.71 3.01 -14.21
CA VAL A 79 -13.56 1.83 -14.46
C VAL A 79 -15.06 2.12 -14.33
N PRO A 80 -15.58 2.72 -13.24
CA PRO A 80 -17.00 3.04 -13.13
C PRO A 80 -17.46 4.17 -14.06
N PHE A 81 -16.57 5.08 -14.42
CA PHE A 81 -16.92 6.27 -15.20
C PHE A 81 -15.94 6.44 -16.37
N PRO A 82 -16.05 5.68 -17.47
CA PRO A 82 -15.10 5.74 -18.59
C PRO A 82 -15.33 6.98 -19.47
N ASN A 83 -15.09 8.17 -18.94
CA ASN A 83 -15.19 9.45 -19.65
C ASN A 83 -13.81 10.07 -19.89
N ILE A 84 -13.75 11.15 -20.68
CA ILE A 84 -12.46 11.78 -21.01
C ILE A 84 -11.76 12.37 -19.77
N PHE A 85 -12.53 12.90 -18.82
CA PHE A 85 -12.02 13.51 -17.60
C PHE A 85 -11.36 12.47 -16.68
N THR A 86 -11.98 11.30 -16.49
CA THR A 86 -11.40 10.22 -15.68
C THR A 86 -10.21 9.56 -16.36
N LYS A 87 -10.15 9.52 -17.70
CA LYS A 87 -8.95 9.09 -18.43
C LYS A 87 -7.78 10.05 -18.21
N ILE A 88 -8.02 11.36 -18.25
CA ILE A 88 -7.00 12.38 -17.95
C ILE A 88 -6.56 12.26 -16.49
N PHE A 89 -7.51 12.15 -15.56
CA PHE A 89 -7.22 11.95 -14.14
C PHE A 89 -6.40 10.68 -13.89
N PHE A 90 -6.76 9.57 -14.54
CA PHE A 90 -6.02 8.32 -14.52
C PHE A 90 -4.59 8.51 -15.02
N LEU A 91 -4.40 9.22 -16.14
CA LEU A 91 -3.07 9.46 -16.69
C LEU A 91 -2.19 10.26 -15.71
N ILE A 92 -2.76 11.29 -15.06
CA ILE A 92 -2.05 12.11 -14.07
C ILE A 92 -1.69 11.28 -12.83
N THR A 93 -2.66 10.54 -12.29
CA THR A 93 -2.43 9.69 -11.11
C THR A 93 -1.48 8.54 -11.40
N LEU A 94 -1.53 7.95 -12.60
CA LEU A 94 -0.58 6.95 -13.07
C LEU A 94 0.84 7.53 -13.15
N LEU A 95 1.00 8.74 -13.71
CA LEU A 95 2.29 9.40 -13.80
C LEU A 95 2.90 9.65 -12.41
N ILE A 96 2.10 10.22 -11.49
CA ILE A 96 2.50 10.47 -10.10
C ILE A 96 2.82 9.14 -9.40
N GLY A 97 1.99 8.12 -9.59
CA GLY A 97 2.13 6.81 -8.98
C GLY A 97 3.40 6.08 -9.41
N VAL A 98 3.68 6.04 -10.71
CA VAL A 98 4.90 5.45 -11.28
C VAL A 98 6.14 6.22 -10.83
N PHE A 99 6.09 7.55 -10.84
CA PHE A 99 7.19 8.37 -10.35
C PHE A 99 7.50 8.12 -8.87
N GLY A 100 6.47 8.11 -8.01
CA GLY A 100 6.61 7.83 -6.59
C GLY A 100 7.19 6.44 -6.33
N PHE A 101 6.69 5.43 -7.06
CA PHE A 101 7.17 4.05 -6.96
C PHE A 101 8.65 3.94 -7.34
N ILE A 102 9.06 4.48 -8.49
CA ILE A 102 10.45 4.43 -8.95
C ILE A 102 11.37 5.20 -7.98
N SER A 103 10.98 6.40 -7.56
CA SER A 103 11.72 7.21 -6.59
C SER A 103 11.95 6.47 -5.26
N GLY A 104 10.89 5.84 -4.74
CA GLY A 104 10.98 5.02 -3.54
C GLY A 104 11.90 3.81 -3.71
N MET A 105 11.79 3.10 -4.84
CA MET A 105 12.67 1.96 -5.15
C MET A 105 14.14 2.38 -5.25
N MET A 106 14.45 3.53 -5.86
CA MET A 106 15.81 4.04 -5.91
C MET A 106 16.38 4.32 -4.51
N LYS A 107 15.59 4.95 -3.64
CA LYS A 107 15.98 5.20 -2.24
C LYS A 107 16.20 3.89 -1.47
N PHE A 108 15.35 2.89 -1.70
CA PHE A 108 15.48 1.57 -1.09
C PHE A 108 16.80 0.87 -1.48
N PHE A 109 17.16 0.90 -2.77
CA PHE A 109 18.41 0.29 -3.24
C PHE A 109 19.65 1.06 -2.79
N ALA A 110 19.60 2.40 -2.77
CA ALA A 110 20.68 3.22 -2.25
C ALA A 110 20.99 2.89 -0.78
N PHE A 111 19.96 2.80 0.06
CA PHE A 111 20.11 2.43 1.47
C PHE A 111 20.67 1.00 1.66
N LYS A 112 20.24 0.05 0.82
CA LYS A 112 20.77 -1.34 0.86
C LYS A 112 22.27 -1.37 0.58
N LYS A 113 22.73 -0.59 -0.40
CA LYS A 113 24.16 -0.51 -0.79
C LYS A 113 25.03 0.05 0.34
N GLU A 114 24.55 1.06 1.07
CA GLU A 114 25.26 1.61 2.23
C GLU A 114 25.32 0.61 3.41
N THR A 115 24.25 -0.16 3.62
CA THR A 115 24.18 -1.11 4.74
C THR A 115 25.05 -2.36 4.52
N GLU A 116 25.25 -2.80 3.27
CA GLU A 116 26.17 -3.91 2.94
C GLU A 116 27.64 -3.54 3.15
N SER A 117 27.98 -2.24 3.14
CA SER A 117 29.33 -1.73 3.40
C SER A 117 29.68 -1.60 4.89
N SER A 118 28.69 -1.66 5.80
CA SER A 118 28.91 -1.49 7.24
C SER A 118 28.26 -2.63 8.01
N LYS A 119 28.99 -3.74 8.19
CA LYS A 119 28.57 -4.82 9.08
C LYS A 119 28.97 -4.49 10.50
N THR A 120 27.99 -4.17 11.35
CA THR A 120 28.08 -4.54 12.78
C THR A 120 26.70 -4.88 13.34
N ILE A 121 26.74 -5.84 14.25
CA ILE A 121 25.69 -6.73 14.72
C ILE A 121 24.78 -6.03 15.74
N ASN A 122 23.49 -6.39 15.75
CA ASN A 122 22.75 -6.68 16.99
C ASN A 122 21.44 -7.40 16.63
N SER A 123 21.35 -8.64 17.09
CA SER A 123 20.41 -9.67 16.66
C SER A 123 19.63 -10.18 17.87
N GLU A 124 18.50 -9.55 18.18
CA GLU A 124 17.40 -10.20 18.93
C GLU A 124 16.11 -9.37 18.84
N VAL A 125 16.17 -8.04 18.94
CA VAL A 125 15.02 -7.14 18.67
C VAL A 125 14.66 -7.07 17.17
N LYS A 126 15.61 -7.43 16.30
CA LYS A 126 15.51 -7.37 14.84
C LYS A 126 14.54 -8.40 14.25
N ASN A 127 14.23 -9.50 14.95
CA ASN A 127 13.48 -10.61 14.37
C ASN A 127 11.96 -10.42 14.43
N LYS A 128 11.42 -9.88 15.53
CA LYS A 128 9.98 -9.65 15.70
C LYS A 128 9.47 -8.56 14.76
N ASN A 129 10.19 -7.43 14.64
CA ASN A 129 9.86 -6.35 13.71
C ASN A 129 10.00 -6.75 12.22
N ARG A 130 10.88 -7.72 11.92
CA ARG A 130 11.06 -8.23 10.55
C ARG A 130 9.89 -9.12 10.13
N LEU A 131 9.37 -9.94 11.05
CA LEU A 131 8.20 -10.77 10.78
C LEU A 131 6.94 -9.92 10.57
N THR A 132 6.66 -8.93 11.43
CA THR A 132 5.53 -8.01 11.23
C THR A 132 5.66 -7.20 9.94
N SER A 133 6.87 -6.74 9.61
CA SER A 133 7.15 -6.03 8.35
C SER A 133 6.93 -6.92 7.11
N VAL A 134 7.30 -8.20 7.16
CA VAL A 134 7.02 -9.14 6.06
C VAL A 134 5.52 -9.40 5.94
N ILE A 135 4.83 -9.68 7.05
CA ILE A 135 3.40 -9.98 7.04
C ILE A 135 2.59 -8.78 6.54
N GLY A 136 2.83 -7.58 7.04
CA GLY A 136 2.07 -6.41 6.59
C GLY A 136 2.37 -6.03 5.14
N SER A 137 3.59 -6.29 4.64
CA SER A 137 3.91 -6.12 3.22
C SER A 137 3.14 -7.11 2.35
N ILE A 138 3.02 -8.36 2.78
CA ILE A 138 2.20 -9.37 2.09
C ILE A 138 0.73 -8.94 2.10
N VAL A 139 0.16 -8.59 3.26
CA VAL A 139 -1.24 -8.17 3.39
C VAL A 139 -1.55 -6.96 2.52
N THR A 140 -0.69 -5.94 2.52
CA THR A 140 -0.91 -4.72 1.73
C THR A 140 -0.77 -4.97 0.22
N LEU A 141 0.18 -5.78 -0.21
CA LEU A 141 0.29 -6.22 -1.61
C LEU A 141 -0.92 -7.07 -2.03
N THR A 142 -1.35 -8.01 -1.19
CA THR A 142 -2.55 -8.81 -1.44
C THR A 142 -3.78 -7.91 -1.57
N GLY A 143 -3.94 -6.90 -0.71
CA GLY A 143 -5.04 -5.94 -0.80
C GLY A 143 -5.01 -5.09 -2.06
N PHE A 144 -3.83 -4.66 -2.48
CA PHE A 144 -3.63 -3.95 -3.75
C PHE A 144 -4.10 -4.80 -4.93
N PHE A 145 -3.56 -6.02 -5.08
CA PHE A 145 -3.92 -6.91 -6.18
C PHE A 145 -5.39 -7.34 -6.11
N ALA A 146 -5.91 -7.65 -4.93
CA ALA A 146 -7.31 -8.02 -4.75
C ALA A 146 -8.26 -6.91 -5.22
N ASN A 147 -7.94 -5.64 -4.97
CA ASN A 147 -8.75 -4.53 -5.47
C ASN A 147 -8.62 -4.37 -6.99
N ILE A 148 -7.43 -4.51 -7.57
CA ILE A 148 -7.28 -4.53 -9.04
C ILE A 148 -8.16 -5.63 -9.65
N PHE A 149 -8.06 -6.86 -9.13
CA PHE A 149 -8.85 -7.99 -9.63
C PHE A 149 -10.35 -7.78 -9.42
N THR A 150 -10.77 -7.25 -8.27
CA THR A 150 -12.19 -6.98 -7.99
C THR A 150 -12.75 -5.94 -8.95
N ILE A 151 -12.01 -4.87 -9.21
CA ILE A 151 -12.39 -3.82 -10.17
C ILE A 151 -12.50 -4.42 -11.58
N LEU A 152 -11.53 -5.22 -12.01
CA LEU A 152 -11.55 -5.89 -13.32
C LEU A 152 -12.69 -6.91 -13.44
N ALA A 153 -12.93 -7.72 -12.40
CA ALA A 153 -13.96 -8.75 -12.38
C ALA A 153 -15.37 -8.17 -12.44
N PHE A 154 -15.63 -7.07 -11.71
CA PHE A 154 -16.91 -6.37 -11.77
C PHE A 154 -17.21 -5.82 -13.17
N PHE A 155 -16.17 -5.46 -13.93
CA PHE A 155 -16.32 -5.00 -15.30
C PHE A 155 -16.51 -6.16 -16.29
N MET A 156 -15.74 -7.24 -16.19
CA MET A 156 -15.88 -8.40 -17.08
C MET A 156 -17.18 -9.19 -16.86
N ALA A 157 -17.78 -9.11 -15.67
CA ALA A 157 -19.05 -9.75 -15.36
C ALA A 157 -20.28 -8.99 -15.93
N LYS A 158 -20.06 -7.87 -16.63
CA LYS A 158 -21.07 -7.00 -17.21
C LYS A 158 -20.96 -6.96 -18.73
#